data_AF-A0A936DQT1-F1
#
_entry.id   AF-A0A936DQT1-F1
#
_cell.length_a   1.000
_cell.length_b   1.000
_cell.length_c   1.000
_cell.angle_alpha   90.00
_cell.angle_beta   90.00
_cell.angle_gamma   90.00
#
_symmetry.space_group_name_H-M   'P 1'
#
loop_
_entity.id
_entity.type
_entity.pdbx_description
1 polymer ?
#
loop_
_entity_poly.entity_id
_entity_poly.type
_entity_poly.pdbx_seq_one_letter_code
_entity_poly.pdbx_strand_id
1 'polypeptide(L)'
;MTELDAFLVRAQDAIPAPMRKSLPLVMDVRSQCADRVAQGQTEQEAILGFGPPETLAAAYLQEIPLALPDHGRRLIAKFIDLAAVLIGVALPFWIVFVAVDPDTQGLVLVAALLAAVLMVPLYTVYAEFATAQTLGKKWMRLMVVRDDGTRISLLQALGRQLPFVMQMIWVDAAFALFTAHRQCAAEVLTRTRVVSIESTVHPAANR
;
A
#
# COMPACT_ATOMS: atom_id res chain seq x y z
N MET A 1 12.51 -19.93 18.06
CA MET A 1 12.08 -19.55 16.70
C MET A 1 13.05 -20.23 15.76
N THR A 2 12.58 -21.11 14.86
CA THR A 2 13.47 -21.83 13.93
C THR A 2 13.98 -20.89 12.83
N GLU A 3 14.99 -21.31 12.07
CA GLU A 3 15.44 -20.55 10.90
C GLU A 3 14.34 -20.46 9.84
N LEU A 4 13.57 -21.54 9.67
CA LEU A 4 12.39 -21.56 8.81
C LEU A 4 11.33 -20.53 9.25
N ASP A 5 11.06 -20.41 10.56
CA ASP A 5 10.11 -19.41 11.05
C ASP A 5 10.59 -17.98 10.76
N ALA A 6 11.89 -17.70 10.96
CA ALA A 6 12.47 -16.40 10.66
C ALA A 6 12.44 -16.07 9.15
N PHE A 7 12.61 -17.08 8.30
CA PHE A 7 12.47 -16.95 6.85
C PHE A 7 11.02 -16.65 6.44
N LEU A 8 10.06 -17.40 6.99
CA LEU A 8 8.63 -17.23 6.70
C LEU A 8 8.11 -15.87 7.14
N VAL A 9 8.52 -15.36 8.30
CA VAL A 9 8.15 -14.01 8.76
C VAL A 9 8.63 -12.96 7.75
N ARG A 10 9.88 -13.05 7.28
CA ARG A 10 10.41 -12.12 6.27
C ARG A 10 9.66 -12.20 4.93
N ALA A 11 9.34 -13.41 4.46
CA ALA A 11 8.57 -13.60 3.25
C ALA A 11 7.15 -13.03 3.37
N GLN A 12 6.49 -13.22 4.53
CA GLN A 12 5.19 -12.64 4.82
C GLN A 12 5.20 -11.11 4.93
N ASP A 13 6.31 -10.52 5.38
CA ASP A 13 6.46 -9.07 5.48
C ASP A 13 6.65 -8.38 4.12
N ALA A 14 7.11 -9.11 3.11
CA ALA A 14 7.09 -8.64 1.72
C ALA A 14 5.67 -8.64 1.11
N ILE A 15 4.74 -9.42 1.67
CA ILE A 15 3.35 -9.51 1.20
C ILE A 15 2.51 -8.37 1.82
N PRO A 16 1.72 -7.63 1.01
CA PRO A 16 0.78 -6.64 1.50
C PRO A 16 -0.18 -7.24 2.55
N ALA A 17 -0.40 -6.51 3.65
CA ALA A 17 -1.21 -6.98 4.77
C ALA A 17 -2.62 -7.55 4.38
N PRO A 18 -3.34 -6.99 3.39
CA PRO A 18 -4.61 -7.53 2.95
C PRO A 18 -4.52 -8.93 2.31
N MET A 19 -3.39 -9.29 1.70
CA MET A 19 -3.18 -10.56 0.99
C MET A 19 -2.49 -11.62 1.85
N ARG A 20 -1.88 -11.23 2.98
CA ARG A 20 -1.03 -12.13 3.78
C ARG A 20 -1.75 -13.39 4.26
N LYS A 21 -3.07 -13.31 4.50
CA LYS A 21 -3.88 -14.43 4.98
C LYS A 21 -4.45 -15.32 3.88
N SER A 22 -4.53 -14.83 2.64
CA SER A 22 -5.13 -15.56 1.52
C SER A 22 -4.13 -16.45 0.79
N LEU A 23 -2.83 -16.26 1.02
CA LEU A 23 -1.77 -17.02 0.37
C LEU A 23 -1.43 -18.29 1.17
N PRO A 24 -1.40 -19.47 0.54
CA PRO A 24 -0.99 -20.73 1.19
C PRO A 24 0.52 -20.82 1.48
N LEU A 25 1.28 -19.75 1.23
CA LEU A 25 2.75 -19.64 1.36
C LEU A 25 3.32 -20.38 2.58
N VAL A 26 2.79 -20.14 3.78
CA VAL A 26 3.35 -20.75 5.01
C VAL A 26 3.20 -22.26 5.00
N MET A 27 2.03 -22.75 4.60
CA MET A 27 1.73 -24.17 4.59
C MET A 27 2.58 -24.86 3.51
N ASP A 28 2.63 -24.28 2.31
CA ASP A 28 3.34 -24.85 1.17
C ASP A 28 4.84 -24.90 1.40
N VAL A 29 5.43 -23.81 1.90
CA VAL A 29 6.87 -23.75 2.20
C VAL A 29 7.24 -24.69 3.34
N ARG A 30 6.39 -24.81 4.38
CA ARG A 30 6.62 -25.78 5.45
C ARG A 30 6.56 -27.21 4.95
N SER A 31 5.58 -27.54 4.10
CA SER A 31 5.45 -28.86 3.49
C SER A 31 6.69 -29.19 2.64
N GLN A 32 7.06 -28.29 1.72
CA GLN A 32 8.20 -28.51 0.83
C GLN A 32 9.53 -28.59 1.60
N CYS A 33 9.68 -27.82 2.68
CA CYS A 33 10.85 -27.92 3.55
C CYS A 33 10.90 -29.27 4.29
N ALA A 34 9.77 -29.74 4.81
CA ALA A 34 9.68 -31.04 5.47
C ALA A 34 10.01 -32.20 4.52
N ASP A 35 9.53 -32.13 3.27
CA ASP A 35 9.81 -33.14 2.24
C ASP A 35 11.31 -33.19 1.90
N ARG A 36 11.97 -32.02 1.78
CA ARG A 36 13.42 -31.92 1.53
C ARG A 36 14.26 -32.47 2.68
N VAL A 37 13.85 -32.19 3.93
CA VAL A 37 14.52 -32.74 5.11
C VAL A 37 14.33 -34.25 5.20
N ALA A 38 13.15 -34.77 4.86
CA ALA A 38 12.89 -36.21 4.78
C ALA A 38 13.75 -36.91 3.70
N GLN A 39 14.15 -36.19 2.65
CA GLN A 39 15.08 -36.66 1.61
C GLN A 39 16.56 -36.55 2.03
N GLY A 40 16.86 -36.16 3.27
CA GLY A 40 18.21 -36.11 3.82
C GLY A 40 18.92 -34.77 3.66
N GLN A 41 18.24 -33.72 3.20
CA GLN A 41 18.81 -32.36 3.23
C GLN A 41 18.77 -31.79 4.65
N THR A 42 19.71 -30.91 4.97
CA THR A 42 19.61 -30.09 6.18
C THR A 42 18.52 -29.03 6.03
N GLU A 43 17.97 -28.53 7.15
CA GLU A 43 16.97 -27.45 7.14
C GLU A 43 17.51 -26.19 6.42
N GLN A 44 18.80 -25.88 6.61
CA GLN A 44 19.47 -24.76 5.95
C GLN A 44 19.53 -24.92 4.43
N GLU A 45 19.94 -26.09 3.93
CA GLU A 45 19.96 -26.38 2.50
C GLU A 45 18.56 -26.32 1.89
N ALA A 46 17.56 -26.84 2.62
CA ALA A 46 16.17 -26.80 2.21
C ALA A 46 15.65 -25.35 2.09
N ILE A 47 15.99 -24.48 3.05
CA ILE A 47 15.65 -23.04 3.05
C ILE A 47 16.36 -22.30 1.91
N LEU A 48 17.67 -22.52 1.75
CA LEU A 48 18.47 -21.89 0.69
C LEU A 48 17.92 -22.22 -0.71
N GLY A 49 17.34 -23.40 -0.90
CA GLY A 49 16.69 -23.80 -2.14
C GLY A 49 15.45 -22.97 -2.54
N PHE A 50 14.89 -22.16 -1.65
CA PHE A 50 13.82 -21.19 -1.98
C PHE A 50 14.35 -19.83 -2.44
N GLY A 51 15.64 -19.55 -2.26
CA GLY A 51 16.23 -18.25 -2.52
C GLY A 51 15.82 -17.18 -1.49
N PRO A 52 15.98 -15.88 -1.81
CA PRO A 52 15.61 -14.79 -0.93
C PRO A 52 14.10 -14.77 -0.61
N PRO A 53 13.70 -14.44 0.64
CA PRO A 53 12.29 -14.48 1.05
C PRO A 53 11.41 -13.50 0.26
N GLU A 54 11.96 -12.36 -0.19
CA GLU A 54 11.25 -11.38 -1.00
C GLU A 54 10.98 -11.91 -2.41
N THR A 55 11.92 -12.65 -2.99
CA THR A 55 11.78 -13.29 -4.30
C THR A 55 10.72 -14.38 -4.26
N LEU A 56 10.71 -15.18 -3.19
CA LEU A 56 9.68 -16.19 -2.96
C LEU A 56 8.28 -15.54 -2.87
N ALA A 57 8.15 -14.48 -2.06
CA ALA A 57 6.89 -13.75 -1.94
C ALA A 57 6.41 -13.18 -3.29
N ALA A 58 7.33 -12.58 -4.06
CA ALA A 58 7.03 -12.07 -5.40
C ALA A 58 6.56 -13.18 -6.35
N ALA A 59 7.17 -14.37 -6.30
CA ALA A 59 6.77 -15.51 -7.14
C ALA A 59 5.32 -15.92 -6.88
N TYR A 60 4.92 -16.05 -5.60
CA TYR A 60 3.53 -16.34 -5.24
C TYR A 60 2.55 -15.24 -5.66
N LEU A 61 2.97 -13.98 -5.62
CA LEU A 61 2.11 -12.85 -5.98
C LEU A 61 1.94 -12.67 -7.49
N GLN A 62 2.92 -13.11 -8.29
CA GLN A 62 2.83 -13.09 -9.76
C GLN A 62 1.74 -14.03 -10.30
N GLU A 63 1.42 -15.09 -9.56
CA GLU A 63 0.34 -16.02 -9.92
C GLU A 63 -1.06 -15.43 -9.69
N ILE A 64 -1.16 -14.36 -8.88
CA ILE A 64 -2.44 -13.75 -8.56
C ILE A 64 -2.77 -12.66 -9.59
N PRO A 65 -3.93 -12.72 -10.27
CA PRO A 65 -4.33 -11.69 -11.20
C PRO A 65 -4.58 -10.37 -10.47
N LEU A 66 -3.73 -9.38 -10.75
CA LEU A 66 -3.85 -8.04 -10.22
C LEU A 66 -4.86 -7.24 -11.05
N ALA A 67 -6.14 -7.28 -10.63
CA ALA A 67 -7.18 -6.55 -11.35
C ALA A 67 -7.10 -5.05 -11.09
N LEU A 68 -7.26 -4.31 -12.18
CA LEU A 68 -7.24 -2.85 -12.18
C LEU A 68 -8.60 -2.33 -11.70
N PRO A 69 -8.63 -1.40 -10.73
CA PRO A 69 -9.87 -0.80 -10.29
C PRO A 69 -10.40 0.21 -11.30
N ASP A 70 -11.69 0.49 -11.20
CA ASP A 70 -12.33 1.58 -11.94
C ASP A 70 -11.84 2.94 -11.44
N HIS A 71 -11.75 3.90 -12.36
CA HIS A 71 -11.33 5.28 -12.06
C HIS A 71 -12.20 5.93 -10.96
N GLY A 72 -13.51 5.66 -10.98
CA GLY A 72 -14.45 6.16 -9.97
C GLY A 72 -14.11 5.70 -8.56
N ARG A 73 -13.76 4.42 -8.37
CA ARG A 73 -13.38 3.88 -7.05
C ARG A 73 -12.11 4.55 -6.52
N ARG A 74 -11.14 4.82 -7.39
CA ARG A 74 -9.91 5.55 -7.03
C ARG A 74 -10.20 6.99 -6.62
N LEU A 75 -11.09 7.66 -7.34
CA LEU A 75 -11.47 9.04 -7.06
C LEU A 75 -12.23 9.15 -5.74
N ILE A 76 -13.21 8.28 -5.50
CA ILE A 76 -13.98 8.22 -4.25
C ILE A 76 -13.04 7.94 -3.07
N ALA A 77 -12.08 7.01 -3.22
CA ALA A 77 -11.08 6.76 -2.18
C ALA A 77 -10.29 8.02 -1.83
N LYS A 78 -9.83 8.80 -2.82
CA LYS A 78 -9.14 10.08 -2.58
C LYS A 78 -10.00 11.10 -1.85
N PHE A 79 -11.30 11.19 -2.17
CA PHE A 79 -12.21 12.09 -1.46
C PHE A 79 -12.42 11.68 0.00
N ILE A 80 -12.56 10.39 0.28
CA ILE A 80 -12.67 9.87 1.65
C ILE A 80 -11.38 10.17 2.44
N ASP A 81 -10.22 9.93 1.83
CA ASP A 81 -8.92 10.22 2.46
C ASP A 81 -8.75 11.71 2.77
N LEU A 82 -9.11 12.59 1.82
CA LEU A 82 -9.07 14.03 2.03
C LEU A 82 -10.01 14.47 3.15
N ALA A 83 -11.26 13.99 3.16
CA ALA A 83 -12.21 14.29 4.21
C ALA A 83 -11.72 13.82 5.59
N ALA A 84 -11.14 12.61 5.67
CA ALA A 84 -10.59 12.08 6.91
C ALA A 84 -9.44 12.93 7.46
N VAL A 85 -8.51 13.37 6.60
CA VAL A 85 -7.42 14.27 7.00
C VAL A 85 -7.95 15.63 7.43
N LEU A 86 -8.88 16.22 6.67
CA LEU A 86 -9.47 17.52 7.00
C LEU A 86 -10.20 17.48 8.34
N ILE A 87 -11.00 16.43 8.60
CA ILE A 87 -11.67 16.25 9.90
C ILE A 87 -10.64 16.06 11.02
N GLY A 88 -9.63 15.21 10.79
CA GLY A 88 -8.59 14.92 11.78
C GLY A 88 -7.74 16.13 12.16
N VAL A 89 -7.55 17.09 11.24
CA VAL A 89 -6.87 18.36 11.52
C VAL A 89 -7.84 19.41 12.06
N ALA A 90 -9.01 19.58 11.46
CA ALA A 90 -9.94 20.63 11.84
C ALA A 90 -10.44 20.49 13.28
N LEU A 91 -10.71 19.26 13.75
CA LEU A 91 -11.27 19.04 15.08
C LEU A 91 -10.37 19.50 16.24
N PRO A 92 -9.08 19.09 16.34
CA PRO A 92 -8.20 19.59 17.39
C PRO A 92 -7.95 21.09 17.29
N PHE A 93 -7.79 21.63 16.07
CA PHE A 93 -7.60 23.07 15.88
C PHE A 93 -8.84 23.88 16.23
N TRP A 94 -10.04 23.36 15.98
CA TRP A 94 -11.29 23.98 16.41
C TRP A 94 -11.37 24.09 17.93
N ILE A 95 -10.99 23.04 18.66
CA ILE A 95 -10.95 23.04 20.13
C ILE A 95 -10.00 24.13 20.64
N VAL A 96 -8.82 24.27 20.05
CA VAL A 96 -7.86 25.33 20.41
C VAL A 96 -8.43 26.70 20.04
N PHE A 97 -9.03 26.84 18.85
CA PHE A 97 -9.57 28.10 18.33
C PHE A 97 -10.62 28.71 19.26
N VAL A 98 -11.54 27.90 19.80
CA VAL A 98 -12.58 28.38 20.73
C VAL A 98 -12.07 28.65 22.14
N ALA A 99 -10.87 28.17 22.48
CA ALA A 99 -10.27 28.30 23.81
C ALA A 99 -9.27 29.47 23.94
N VAL A 100 -8.91 30.12 22.83
CA VAL A 100 -7.94 31.23 22.81
C VAL A 100 -8.63 32.58 22.54
N ASP A 101 -7.96 33.65 22.96
CA ASP A 101 -8.42 35.02 22.73
C ASP A 101 -8.48 35.36 21.22
N PRO A 102 -9.38 36.29 20.81
CA PRO A 102 -9.54 36.69 19.42
C PRO A 102 -8.24 37.12 18.72
N ASP A 103 -7.32 37.74 19.44
CA ASP A 103 -6.01 38.17 18.90
C ASP A 103 -5.12 36.99 18.49
N THR A 104 -5.32 35.81 19.07
CA THR A 104 -4.53 34.60 18.78
C THR A 104 -5.21 33.69 17.75
N GLN A 105 -6.52 33.85 17.52
CA GLN A 105 -7.30 33.02 16.59
C GLN A 105 -6.74 33.00 15.17
N GLY A 106 -6.21 34.12 14.68
CA GLY A 106 -5.56 34.21 13.37
C GLY A 106 -4.36 33.26 13.24
N LEU A 107 -3.52 33.16 14.27
CA LEU A 107 -2.38 32.25 14.29
C LEU A 107 -2.83 30.78 14.28
N VAL A 108 -3.89 30.45 15.02
CA VAL A 108 -4.47 29.11 15.04
C VAL A 108 -4.99 28.71 13.66
N LEU A 109 -5.66 29.62 12.95
CA LEU A 109 -6.13 29.38 11.58
C LEU A 109 -4.99 29.13 10.60
N VAL A 110 -3.93 29.95 10.65
CA VAL A 110 -2.74 29.76 9.80
C VAL A 110 -2.08 28.43 10.09
N ALA A 111 -1.92 28.08 11.37
CA ALA A 111 -1.36 26.80 11.77
C ALA A 111 -2.23 25.61 11.33
N ALA A 112 -3.56 25.73 11.40
CA ALA A 112 -4.50 24.70 10.92
C ALA A 112 -4.38 24.47 9.41
N LEU A 113 -4.28 25.56 8.63
CA LEU A 113 -4.10 25.48 7.18
C LEU A 113 -2.77 24.83 6.80
N LEU A 114 -1.67 25.21 7.46
CA LEU A 114 -0.36 24.59 7.26
C LEU A 114 -0.39 23.11 7.63
N ALA A 115 -1.01 22.77 8.76
CA ALA A 115 -1.18 21.38 9.17
C ALA A 115 -1.99 20.59 8.14
N ALA A 116 -3.10 21.13 7.62
CA ALA A 116 -3.90 20.45 6.60
C ALA A 116 -3.11 20.16 5.32
N VAL A 117 -2.34 21.14 4.82
CA VAL A 117 -1.52 20.99 3.61
C VAL A 117 -0.42 19.94 3.79
N LEU A 118 0.23 19.91 4.96
CA LEU A 118 1.30 18.95 5.26
C LEU A 118 0.77 17.55 5.56
N MET A 119 -0.38 17.45 6.24
CA MET A 119 -0.93 16.18 6.67
C MET A 119 -1.45 15.33 5.51
N VAL A 120 -1.93 15.93 4.41
CA VAL A 120 -2.39 15.16 3.24
C VAL A 120 -1.30 14.23 2.66
N PRO A 121 -0.11 14.73 2.26
CA PRO A 121 0.95 13.87 1.75
C PRO A 121 1.57 13.00 2.85
N LEU A 122 1.72 13.49 4.08
CA LEU A 122 2.31 12.69 5.17
C LEU A 122 1.44 11.48 5.54
N TYR A 123 0.13 11.69 5.66
CA TYR A 123 -0.84 10.63 5.91
C TYR A 123 -0.80 9.56 4.82
N THR A 124 -0.83 9.98 3.56
CA THR A 124 -0.87 9.05 2.43
C THR A 124 0.42 8.25 2.31
N VAL A 125 1.60 8.88 2.46
CA VAL A 125 2.90 8.18 2.50
C VAL A 125 2.93 7.16 3.62
N TYR A 126 2.58 7.58 4.84
CA TYR A 126 2.63 6.70 6.00
C TYR A 126 1.68 5.52 5.84
N ALA A 127 0.42 5.75 5.44
CA ALA A 127 -0.56 4.69 5.29
C ALA A 127 -0.21 3.73 4.14
N GLU A 128 0.22 4.23 2.98
CA GLU A 128 0.63 3.37 1.86
C GLU A 128 1.88 2.57 2.19
N PHE A 129 2.87 3.17 2.85
CA PHE A 129 4.04 2.43 3.33
C PHE A 129 3.63 1.39 4.36
N ALA A 130 2.94 1.78 5.44
CA ALA A 130 2.64 0.93 6.58
C ALA A 130 1.73 -0.24 6.23
N THR A 131 0.61 0.00 5.54
CA THR A 131 -0.47 -0.99 5.38
C THR A 131 -0.82 -1.28 3.93
N ALA A 132 -0.13 -0.65 2.96
CA ALA A 132 -0.52 -0.64 1.54
C ALA A 132 -1.89 -0.01 1.26
N GLN A 133 -2.54 0.61 2.26
CA GLN A 133 -3.90 1.14 2.15
C GLN A 133 -4.10 2.40 2.97
N THR A 134 -4.65 3.43 2.34
CA THR A 134 -5.29 4.55 3.04
C THR A 134 -6.70 4.16 3.48
N LEU A 135 -7.36 4.98 4.31
CA LEU A 135 -8.68 4.68 4.86
C LEU A 135 -9.74 4.61 3.76
N GLY A 136 -9.73 5.56 2.83
CA GLY A 136 -10.57 5.56 1.64
C GLY A 136 -10.28 4.37 0.74
N LYS A 137 -9.01 4.02 0.52
CA LYS A 137 -8.67 2.80 -0.23
C LYS A 137 -9.17 1.54 0.46
N LYS A 138 -9.09 1.45 1.79
CA LYS A 138 -9.62 0.33 2.57
C LYS A 138 -11.14 0.20 2.40
N TRP A 139 -11.87 1.31 2.47
CA TRP A 139 -13.32 1.33 2.23
C TRP A 139 -13.68 0.92 0.80
N MET A 140 -12.89 1.36 -0.17
CA MET A 140 -13.08 1.01 -1.59
C MET A 140 -12.46 -0.33 -1.98
N ARG A 141 -11.95 -1.13 -1.02
CA ARG A 141 -11.27 -2.43 -1.25
C ARG A 141 -10.12 -2.35 -2.25
N LEU A 142 -9.34 -1.28 -2.19
CA LEU A 142 -8.17 -1.01 -3.01
C LEU A 142 -6.89 -1.12 -2.18
N MET A 143 -5.78 -1.47 -2.81
CA MET A 143 -4.45 -1.41 -2.18
C MET A 143 -3.39 -1.00 -3.19
N VAL A 144 -2.26 -0.53 -2.68
CA VAL A 144 -1.10 -0.11 -3.48
C VAL A 144 -0.02 -1.18 -3.40
N VAL A 145 0.41 -1.66 -4.55
CA VAL A 145 1.42 -2.71 -4.69
C VAL A 145 2.45 -2.32 -5.74
N ARG A 146 3.59 -2.99 -5.74
CA ARG A 146 4.55 -2.94 -6.85
C ARG A 146 4.01 -3.70 -8.06
N ASP A 147 4.70 -3.59 -9.20
CA ASP A 147 4.34 -4.32 -10.41
C ASP A 147 4.33 -5.85 -10.19
N ASP A 148 5.21 -6.37 -9.32
CA ASP A 148 5.26 -7.78 -8.91
C ASP A 148 4.24 -8.14 -7.79
N GLY A 149 3.41 -7.20 -7.36
CA GLY A 149 2.41 -7.38 -6.30
C GLY A 149 2.94 -7.22 -4.88
N THR A 150 4.25 -7.08 -4.68
CA THR A 150 4.84 -6.93 -3.34
C THR A 150 4.56 -5.56 -2.73
N ARG A 151 4.81 -5.43 -1.42
CA ARG A 151 4.66 -4.17 -0.69
C ARG A 151 5.61 -3.09 -1.21
N ILE A 152 5.12 -1.86 -1.27
CA ILE A 152 5.91 -0.71 -1.71
C ILE A 152 6.96 -0.30 -0.65
N SER A 153 8.07 0.29 -1.09
CA SER A 153 9.04 0.92 -0.19
C SER A 153 8.61 2.34 0.20
N LEU A 154 9.23 2.89 1.25
CA LEU A 154 9.02 4.27 1.66
C LEU A 154 9.34 5.27 0.53
N LEU A 155 10.43 5.04 -0.21
CA LEU A 155 10.82 5.91 -1.32
C LEU A 155 9.80 5.87 -2.46
N GLN A 156 9.20 4.71 -2.72
CA GLN A 156 8.10 4.61 -3.67
C GLN A 156 6.85 5.35 -3.18
N ALA A 157 6.49 5.21 -1.90
CA ALA A 157 5.37 5.95 -1.30
C ALA A 157 5.57 7.47 -1.40
N LEU A 158 6.79 7.96 -1.14
CA LEU A 158 7.17 9.36 -1.33
C LEU A 158 7.11 9.80 -2.79
N GLY A 159 7.67 8.99 -3.70
CA GLY A 159 7.66 9.26 -5.14
C GLY A 159 6.25 9.42 -5.70
N ARG A 160 5.29 8.67 -5.16
CA ARG A 160 3.85 8.78 -5.50
C ARG A 160 3.22 10.11 -5.10
N GLN A 161 3.80 10.86 -4.15
CA GLN A 161 3.32 12.19 -3.74
C GLN A 161 3.97 13.35 -4.51
N LEU A 162 4.98 13.11 -5.35
CA LEU A 162 5.65 14.15 -6.12
C LEU A 162 4.67 15.03 -6.94
N PRO A 163 3.62 14.49 -7.59
CA PRO A 163 2.66 15.33 -8.32
C PRO A 163 1.94 16.34 -7.43
N PHE A 164 1.66 16.00 -6.18
CA PHE A 164 1.04 16.91 -5.22
C PHE A 164 2.01 18.04 -4.84
N VAL A 165 3.25 17.68 -4.50
CA VAL A 165 4.30 18.63 -4.10
C VAL A 165 4.66 19.58 -5.24
N MET A 166 4.74 19.09 -6.47
CA MET A 166 5.06 19.89 -7.66
C MET A 166 3.84 20.60 -8.26
N GLN A 167 2.65 20.47 -7.67
CA GLN A 167 1.37 20.99 -8.19
C GLN A 167 1.01 20.47 -9.61
N MET A 168 1.57 19.33 -10.00
CA MET A 168 1.37 18.67 -11.31
C MET A 168 0.31 17.55 -11.26
N ILE A 169 -0.65 17.63 -10.32
CA ILE A 169 -1.66 16.59 -10.08
C ILE A 169 -2.49 16.29 -11.34
N TRP A 170 -2.80 17.31 -12.15
CA TRP A 170 -3.57 17.15 -13.38
C TRP A 170 -2.79 16.39 -14.46
N VAL A 171 -1.49 16.66 -14.59
CA VAL A 171 -0.60 15.97 -15.53
C VAL A 171 -0.46 14.51 -15.11
N ASP A 172 -0.24 14.25 -13.82
CA ASP A 172 -0.15 12.91 -13.27
C ASP A 172 -1.44 12.10 -13.52
N ALA A 173 -2.60 12.70 -13.26
CA ALA A 173 -3.90 12.06 -13.49
C ALA A 173 -4.17 11.78 -14.98
N ALA A 174 -3.72 12.65 -15.89
CA ALA A 174 -3.90 12.45 -17.33
C ALA A 174 -3.19 11.18 -17.83
N PHE A 175 -2.03 10.83 -17.28
CA PHE A 175 -1.31 9.60 -17.64
C PHE A 175 -2.12 8.32 -17.39
N ALA A 176 -3.04 8.32 -16.44
CA ALA A 176 -3.93 7.18 -16.20
C ALA A 176 -4.84 6.86 -17.40
N LEU A 177 -5.09 7.84 -18.27
CA LEU A 177 -5.89 7.66 -19.49
C LEU A 177 -5.10 7.01 -20.64
N PHE A 178 -3.77 7.07 -20.60
CA PHE A 178 -2.90 6.64 -21.71
C PHE A 178 -2.10 5.36 -21.40
N THR A 179 -2.18 4.84 -20.17
CA THR A 179 -1.41 3.66 -19.74
C THR A 179 -2.28 2.40 -19.74
N ALA A 180 -1.71 1.28 -20.20
CA ALA A 180 -2.41 -0.01 -20.25
C ALA A 180 -2.91 -0.48 -18.88
N HIS A 181 -2.20 -0.12 -17.82
CA HIS A 181 -2.53 -0.45 -16.44
C HIS A 181 -3.26 0.68 -15.69
N ARG A 182 -3.75 1.72 -16.39
CA ARG A 182 -4.42 2.89 -15.80
C ARG A 182 -3.59 3.55 -14.70
N GLN A 183 -2.27 3.55 -14.84
CA GLN A 183 -1.32 4.12 -13.90
C GLN A 183 -1.18 5.62 -14.11
N CYS A 184 -1.16 6.39 -13.02
CA CYS A 184 -0.73 7.79 -13.09
C CYS A 184 0.79 7.89 -13.33
N ALA A 185 1.28 9.05 -13.75
CA ALA A 185 2.70 9.25 -14.09
C ALA A 185 3.65 8.85 -12.95
N ALA A 186 3.34 9.23 -11.71
CA ALA A 186 4.13 8.87 -10.54
C ALA A 186 4.07 7.38 -10.22
N GLU A 187 2.99 6.70 -10.59
CA GLU A 187 2.85 5.25 -10.42
C GLU A 187 3.75 4.50 -11.42
N VAL A 188 3.77 4.96 -12.67
CA VAL A 188 4.71 4.48 -13.70
C VAL A 188 6.16 4.70 -13.25
N LEU A 189 6.49 5.91 -12.79
CA LEU A 189 7.83 6.27 -12.33
C LEU A 189 8.29 5.38 -11.16
N THR A 190 7.40 5.09 -10.22
CA THR A 190 7.72 4.32 -9.02
C THR A 190 7.57 2.81 -9.19
N ARG A 191 7.13 2.33 -10.36
CA ARG A 191 6.79 0.92 -10.63
C ARG A 191 5.79 0.36 -9.61
N THR A 192 4.74 1.15 -9.38
CA THR A 192 3.65 0.82 -8.47
C THR A 192 2.32 0.93 -9.17
N ARG A 193 1.30 0.28 -8.61
CA ARG A 193 -0.08 0.35 -9.11
C ARG A 193 -1.08 0.16 -7.99
N VAL A 194 -2.28 0.69 -8.21
CA VAL A 194 -3.44 0.42 -7.35
C VAL A 194 -4.20 -0.77 -7.91
N VAL A 195 -4.51 -1.74 -7.06
CA VAL A 195 -5.20 -2.98 -7.43
C VAL A 195 -6.44 -3.17 -6.57
N SER A 196 -7.43 -3.89 -7.10
CA SER A 196 -8.63 -4.30 -6.35
C SER A 196 -8.33 -5.57 -5.54
N ILE A 197 -8.80 -5.63 -4.29
CA ILE A 197 -8.61 -6.81 -3.42
C ILE A 197 -9.58 -7.94 -3.80
N GLU A 198 -10.77 -7.62 -4.31
CA GLU A 198 -11.82 -8.60 -4.60
C GLU A 198 -11.39 -9.66 -5.64
N SER A 199 -10.65 -9.24 -6.66
CA SER A 199 -10.11 -10.14 -7.69
C SER A 199 -8.95 -11.01 -7.20
N THR A 200 -8.29 -10.62 -6.11
CA THR A 200 -7.13 -11.35 -5.58
C THR A 200 -7.51 -12.49 -4.64
N VAL A 201 -8.74 -12.47 -4.09
CA VAL A 201 -9.24 -13.50 -3.14
C VAL A 201 -10.15 -14.52 -3.83
N HIS A 202 -10.80 -14.14 -4.95
CA HIS A 202 -11.60 -15.05 -5.78
C HIS A 202 -11.17 -14.94 -7.26
N PRO A 203 -10.35 -15.87 -7.76
CA PRO A 203 -9.89 -15.85 -9.14
C PRO A 203 -10.98 -16.14 -10.20
N ALA A 204 -12.26 -16.26 -9.85
CA ALA A 204 -13.32 -16.55 -10.80
C ALA A 204 -14.66 -15.92 -10.40
N ALA A 205 -15.10 -14.89 -11.15
CA ALA A 205 -16.54 -14.57 -11.39
C ALA A 205 -16.75 -13.33 -12.29
N ASN A 206 -15.89 -13.03 -13.26
CA ASN A 206 -16.23 -12.06 -14.31
C ASN A 206 -15.72 -12.57 -15.66
N ARG A 207 -16.53 -13.44 -16.27
CA ARG A 207 -16.68 -13.53 -17.73
C ARG A 207 -17.91 -12.71 -18.09
#